data_AF-A0A3F2RIM5-F1
#
_entry.id   AF-A0A3F2RIM5-F1
#
_cell.length_a   1.000
_cell.length_b   1.000
_cell.length_c   1.000
_cell.angle_alpha   90.00
_cell.angle_beta   90.00
_cell.angle_gamma   90.00
#
_symmetry.space_group_name_H-M   'P 1'
#
loop_
_entity.id
_entity.type
_entity.pdbx_description
1 polymer ?
#
loop_
_entity_poly.entity_id
_entity_poly.type
_entity_poly.pdbx_seq_one_letter_code
_entity_poly.pdbx_strand_id
1 'polypeptide(L)'
;MFDDLFKLLRSPRWSNSPIARRFGFGSELSYEDDEQDDVPSNWTKIATSGHRPPVRSGHSSLVVGDMMYVFGGYNDGNCHNDIYAFDLIRHHWVHIETSNGISPDGRASHAWCTSTDKTKLYLFGGSGPHWGQTNMGKLLQFSIRDKNWTIVEAEGVAPPPGYGQSMCSINNKLYLFGGTSGHVYVNDLYVFDEVTKVWRKEETSGKRPSPRYKHQVASVGNRMYVVGGGLYDPPKGPIDTYYLDVDTLVWHDVECGGDIPKSRIAHTISQLSSDPNRLLMFGGRDDSGSRQNELSELNLSTGEWRIYYHEDGFQPDARDFHTSVVHNDHIFVFGGSNGVERNNDVFRYSMKHQPSTLLILAMQVLHQNLEYLTKEHLNALPYELQIGVENINPDVQCSYNPTWYILEDQKQDDVAPVM
;
A
#
# COMPACT_ATOMS: atom_id res chain seq x y z
N MET A 1 -5.07 37.02 -0.75
CA MET A 1 -4.67 36.45 0.55
C MET A 1 -3.49 35.49 0.42
N PHE A 2 -3.42 34.64 -0.62
CA PHE A 2 -2.21 33.86 -0.94
C PHE A 2 -1.07 34.69 -1.57
N ASP A 3 -1.40 35.74 -2.34
CA ASP A 3 -0.38 36.59 -2.98
C ASP A 3 0.53 37.35 -2.01
N ASP A 4 0.03 37.68 -0.81
CA ASP A 4 0.81 38.40 0.19
C ASP A 4 1.76 37.47 0.97
N LEU A 5 1.45 36.17 1.05
CA LEU A 5 2.32 35.15 1.61
C LEU A 5 3.54 34.88 0.70
N PHE A 6 3.32 34.82 -0.62
CA PHE A 6 4.38 34.66 -1.61
C PHE A 6 5.29 35.90 -1.73
N LYS A 7 4.74 37.10 -1.53
CA LYS A 7 5.56 38.34 -1.44
C LYS A 7 6.49 38.33 -0.23
N LEU A 8 6.11 37.67 0.87
CA LEU A 8 6.93 37.57 2.08
C LEU A 8 8.16 36.67 1.86
N LEU A 9 7.95 35.53 1.19
CA LEU A 9 8.98 34.54 0.85
C LEU A 9 9.96 35.01 -0.23
N ARG A 10 9.53 35.93 -1.11
CA ARG A 10 10.38 36.53 -2.15
C ARG A 10 11.09 37.82 -1.71
N SER A 11 10.89 38.30 -0.49
CA SER A 11 11.58 39.51 -0.04
C SER A 11 13.07 39.22 0.24
N PRO A 12 14.01 40.05 -0.23
CA PRO A 12 15.45 39.90 0.05
C PRO A 12 15.80 39.91 1.55
N ARG A 13 14.86 40.36 2.40
CA ARG A 13 15.00 40.37 3.86
C ARG A 13 14.75 38.99 4.48
N TRP A 14 13.92 38.14 3.87
CA TRP A 14 13.62 36.81 4.42
C TRP A 14 14.72 35.81 4.08
N SER A 15 15.16 35.74 2.81
CA SER A 15 16.26 34.85 2.37
C SER A 15 17.59 35.11 3.08
N ASN A 16 17.82 36.33 3.55
CA ASN A 16 18.99 36.72 4.34
C ASN A 16 18.80 36.64 5.86
N SER A 17 17.62 36.21 6.33
CA SER A 17 17.36 36.10 7.76
C SER A 17 18.15 34.92 8.38
N PRO A 18 18.55 35.03 9.66
CA PRO A 18 19.18 33.91 10.38
C PRO A 18 18.31 32.65 10.38
N ILE A 19 16.98 32.82 10.39
CA ILE A 19 15.98 31.75 10.30
C ILE A 19 16.05 31.05 8.93
N ALA A 20 16.06 31.80 7.82
CA ALA A 20 16.12 31.21 6.48
C ALA A 20 17.44 30.45 6.25
N ARG A 21 18.57 30.95 6.76
CA ARG A 21 19.86 30.25 6.72
C ARG A 21 19.85 28.96 7.56
N ARG A 22 19.18 28.96 8.71
CA ARG A 22 19.02 27.78 9.57
C ARG A 22 18.14 26.69 8.93
N PHE A 23 17.27 27.07 8.00
CA PHE A 23 16.45 26.17 7.18
C PHE A 23 17.03 25.87 5.78
N GLY A 24 18.28 26.26 5.50
CA GLY A 24 18.97 25.92 4.24
C GLY A 24 18.62 26.77 3.02
N PHE A 25 17.93 27.90 3.17
CA PHE A 25 17.50 28.78 2.06
C PHE A 25 18.52 29.88 1.69
N GLY A 26 19.82 29.63 1.87
CA GLY A 26 20.89 30.61 1.60
C GLY A 26 21.21 30.75 0.10
N SER A 27 21.62 31.95 -0.34
CA SER A 27 21.91 32.29 -1.73
C SER A 27 23.31 31.92 -2.23
N GLU A 28 23.98 30.95 -1.62
CA GLU A 28 25.30 30.49 -2.05
C GLU A 28 25.29 28.98 -2.25
N LEU A 29 24.83 28.57 -3.45
CA LEU A 29 25.19 27.28 -4.02
C LEU A 29 26.34 27.55 -4.99
N SER A 30 27.57 27.41 -4.52
CA SER A 30 28.73 27.24 -5.39
C SER A 30 28.69 25.79 -5.91
N TYR A 31 28.41 25.63 -7.20
CA TYR A 31 28.57 24.37 -7.89
C TYR A 31 30.07 24.12 -8.09
N GLU A 32 30.68 23.34 -7.21
CA GLU A 32 31.90 22.63 -7.52
C GLU A 32 31.48 21.23 -8.00
N ASP A 33 31.48 21.06 -9.33
CA ASP A 33 31.23 19.80 -10.03
C ASP A 33 32.38 18.82 -9.72
N ASP A 34 32.16 17.88 -8.80
CA ASP A 34 32.94 16.65 -8.66
C ASP A 34 32.21 15.62 -7.77
N GLU A 35 30.91 15.39 -8.00
CA GLU A 35 30.24 14.19 -7.52
C GLU A 35 29.52 13.51 -8.69
N GLN A 36 29.91 12.26 -8.91
CA GLN A 36 29.29 11.32 -9.83
C GLN A 36 27.76 11.38 -9.67
N ASP A 37 27.05 11.78 -10.73
CA ASP A 37 25.58 11.91 -10.75
C ASP A 37 24.91 10.60 -10.31
N ASP A 38 24.71 10.45 -9.00
CA ASP A 38 23.95 9.37 -8.38
C ASP A 38 22.48 9.69 -8.71
N VAL A 39 22.00 9.23 -9.87
CA VAL A 39 20.61 9.48 -10.31
C VAL A 39 19.70 9.00 -9.18
N PRO A 40 18.97 9.91 -8.49
CA PRO A 40 18.26 9.53 -7.28
C PRO A 40 17.21 8.49 -7.63
N SER A 41 17.34 7.29 -7.05
CA SER A 41 16.27 6.31 -7.15
C SER A 41 14.99 6.87 -6.54
N ASN A 42 13.87 6.69 -7.22
CA ASN A 42 12.55 6.99 -6.66
C ASN A 42 12.23 6.10 -5.43
N TRP A 43 13.01 5.04 -5.20
CA TRP A 43 12.96 4.22 -4.01
C TRP A 43 13.78 4.81 -2.87
N THR A 44 13.21 4.78 -1.67
CA THR A 44 13.87 5.13 -0.42
C THR A 44 13.60 4.03 0.61
N LYS A 45 14.63 3.54 1.30
CA LYS A 45 14.41 2.70 2.49
C LYS A 45 14.07 3.62 3.65
N ILE A 46 12.87 3.43 4.18
CA ILE A 46 12.33 4.27 5.23
C ILE A 46 12.91 3.81 6.57
N ALA A 47 13.61 4.71 7.24
CA ALA A 47 13.90 4.55 8.65
C ALA A 47 12.57 4.61 9.42
N THR A 48 12.40 3.73 10.41
CA THR A 48 11.15 3.59 11.16
C THR A 48 11.41 3.69 12.66
N SER A 49 10.49 4.29 13.40
CA SER A 49 10.50 4.34 14.86
C SER A 49 9.34 3.56 15.47
N GLY A 50 9.30 3.43 16.81
CA GLY A 50 8.21 2.77 17.53
C GLY A 50 8.32 1.23 17.58
N HIS A 51 7.18 0.57 17.84
CA HIS A 51 7.10 -0.88 18.02
C HIS A 51 6.99 -1.60 16.67
N ARG A 52 8.13 -1.73 15.98
CA ARG A 52 8.19 -2.39 14.67
C ARG A 52 7.82 -3.88 14.75
N PRO A 53 6.99 -4.40 13.82
CA PRO A 53 6.70 -5.82 13.75
C PRO A 53 7.97 -6.67 13.51
N PRO A 54 8.04 -7.90 14.06
CA PRO A 54 9.03 -8.89 13.64
C PRO A 54 9.00 -9.17 12.14
N VAL A 55 10.10 -9.70 11.59
CA VAL A 55 10.20 -10.18 10.20
C VAL A 55 9.07 -11.14 9.88
N ARG A 56 8.43 -10.97 8.72
CA ARG A 56 7.21 -11.71 8.37
C ARG A 56 6.95 -11.73 6.88
N SER A 57 6.41 -12.85 6.41
CA SER A 57 5.93 -13.03 5.04
C SER A 57 4.48 -13.52 5.05
N GLY A 58 3.70 -13.18 4.03
CA GLY A 58 2.32 -13.61 3.87
C GLY A 58 1.38 -12.96 4.89
N HIS A 59 1.79 -11.85 5.49
CA HIS A 59 0.91 -10.97 6.22
C HIS A 59 0.02 -10.20 5.24
N SER A 60 -0.98 -9.48 5.76
CA SER A 60 -1.79 -8.56 4.95
C SER A 60 -1.64 -7.14 5.49
N SER A 61 -1.76 -6.16 4.60
CA SER A 61 -1.82 -4.76 4.99
C SER A 61 -2.79 -3.98 4.11
N LEU A 62 -3.34 -2.90 4.67
CA LEU A 62 -4.13 -1.90 3.93
C LEU A 62 -4.08 -0.55 4.64
N VAL A 63 -4.54 0.50 3.96
CA VAL A 63 -4.55 1.87 4.49
C VAL A 63 -5.96 2.33 4.82
N VAL A 64 -6.12 2.93 6.01
CA VAL A 64 -7.30 3.73 6.38
C VAL A 64 -6.81 5.08 6.91
N GLY A 65 -7.18 6.17 6.23
CA GLY A 65 -6.61 7.49 6.51
C GLY A 65 -5.11 7.50 6.25
N ASP A 66 -4.32 7.93 7.23
CA ASP A 66 -2.86 7.98 7.18
C ASP A 66 -2.17 6.77 7.85
N MET A 67 -2.95 5.74 8.20
CA MET A 67 -2.46 4.57 8.92
C MET A 67 -2.49 3.33 8.02
N MET A 68 -1.35 2.67 7.87
CA MET A 68 -1.29 1.30 7.34
C MET A 68 -1.48 0.30 8.48
N TYR A 69 -2.49 -0.56 8.38
CA TYR A 69 -2.73 -1.65 9.32
C TYR A 69 -2.10 -2.93 8.80
N VAL A 70 -1.41 -3.67 9.66
CA VAL A 70 -0.74 -4.94 9.33
C VAL A 70 -1.20 -6.03 10.28
N PHE A 71 -1.59 -7.18 9.75
CA PHE A 71 -1.96 -8.33 10.55
C PHE A 71 -1.29 -9.63 10.10
N GLY A 72 -0.88 -10.40 11.10
CA GLY A 72 -0.42 -11.78 10.94
C GLY A 72 0.86 -11.93 10.12
N GLY A 73 0.94 -13.04 9.38
CA GLY A 73 2.13 -13.46 8.66
C GLY A 73 2.82 -14.64 9.33
N TYR A 74 3.91 -15.10 8.71
CA TYR A 74 4.68 -16.25 9.14
C TYR A 74 6.17 -15.91 9.22
N ASN A 75 6.83 -16.46 10.22
CA ASN A 75 8.29 -16.52 10.31
C ASN A 75 8.74 -17.80 11.03
N ASP A 76 9.51 -18.65 10.35
CA ASP A 76 10.26 -19.79 10.91
C ASP A 76 9.50 -20.63 11.95
N GLY A 77 8.35 -21.16 11.53
CA GLY A 77 7.48 -22.01 12.35
C GLY A 77 6.44 -21.23 13.15
N ASN A 78 6.61 -19.92 13.32
CA ASN A 78 5.67 -19.07 14.03
C ASN A 78 4.68 -18.39 13.07
N CYS A 79 3.39 -18.54 13.32
CA CYS A 79 2.35 -17.73 12.67
C CYS A 79 1.93 -16.62 13.62
N HIS A 80 1.99 -15.38 13.15
CA HIS A 80 1.66 -14.20 13.94
C HIS A 80 0.15 -13.96 14.00
N ASN A 81 -0.33 -13.50 15.15
CA ASN A 81 -1.71 -13.06 15.43
C ASN A 81 -1.78 -11.61 15.94
N ASP A 82 -0.68 -10.87 15.80
CA ASP A 82 -0.54 -9.49 16.24
C ASP A 82 -1.07 -8.53 15.16
N ILE A 83 -1.55 -7.37 15.61
CA ILE A 83 -1.96 -6.26 14.75
C ILE A 83 -1.11 -5.04 15.05
N TYR A 84 -0.61 -4.42 13.99
CA TYR A 84 0.18 -3.19 14.06
C TYR A 84 -0.47 -2.12 13.20
N ALA A 85 -0.21 -0.87 13.55
CA ALA A 85 -0.46 0.28 12.69
C ALA A 85 0.85 1.04 12.46
N PHE A 86 1.06 1.47 11.22
CA PHE A 86 2.18 2.31 10.82
C PHE A 86 1.63 3.66 10.38
N ASP A 87 2.06 4.72 11.06
CA ASP A 87 1.81 6.10 10.65
C ASP A 87 2.65 6.39 9.40
N LEU A 88 2.00 6.52 8.25
CA LEU A 88 2.65 6.72 6.95
C LEU A 88 3.24 8.12 6.79
N ILE A 89 2.86 9.05 7.66
CA ILE A 89 3.36 10.43 7.68
C ILE A 89 4.58 10.53 8.60
N ARG A 90 4.49 9.98 9.82
CA ARG A 90 5.55 10.03 10.83
C ARG A 90 6.54 8.86 10.76
N HIS A 91 6.27 7.87 9.93
CA HIS A 91 7.04 6.62 9.84
C HIS A 91 7.25 5.95 11.21
N HIS A 92 6.15 5.84 11.98
CA HIS A 92 6.15 5.33 13.36
C HIS A 92 5.21 4.14 13.50
N TRP A 93 5.72 3.04 14.07
CA TRP A 93 4.95 1.83 14.32
C TRP A 93 4.33 1.82 15.71
N VAL A 94 3.09 1.36 15.77
CA VAL A 94 2.36 1.12 17.02
C VAL A 94 1.85 -0.32 17.02
N HIS A 95 2.20 -1.07 18.07
CA HIS A 95 1.54 -2.34 18.36
C HIS A 95 0.16 -2.05 18.95
N ILE A 96 -0.89 -2.61 18.35
CA ILE A 96 -2.25 -2.36 18.82
C ILE A 96 -2.65 -3.43 19.85
N GLU A 97 -2.78 -3.01 21.10
CA GLU A 97 -3.37 -3.83 22.15
C GLU A 97 -4.88 -3.96 21.94
N THR A 98 -5.35 -5.20 21.83
CA THR A 98 -6.77 -5.50 21.60
C THR A 98 -7.54 -5.56 22.92
N SER A 99 -8.71 -4.92 22.97
CA SER A 99 -9.39 -4.64 24.25
C SER A 99 -10.29 -5.75 24.82
N ASN A 100 -10.64 -6.79 24.05
CA ASN A 100 -11.70 -7.75 24.42
C ASN A 100 -11.27 -9.22 24.50
N GLY A 101 -9.97 -9.53 24.44
CA GLY A 101 -9.44 -10.89 24.54
C GLY A 101 -9.78 -11.83 23.37
N ILE A 102 -10.59 -11.40 22.40
CA ILE A 102 -10.81 -12.09 21.14
C ILE A 102 -9.65 -11.69 20.22
N SER A 103 -8.92 -12.68 19.72
CA SER A 103 -7.89 -12.48 18.70
C SER A 103 -7.96 -13.60 17.68
N PRO A 104 -7.81 -13.32 16.37
CA PRO A 104 -7.69 -14.38 15.38
C PRO A 104 -6.43 -15.21 15.68
N ASP A 105 -6.51 -16.53 15.54
CA ASP A 105 -5.30 -17.36 15.63
C ASP A 105 -4.22 -16.94 14.63
N GLY A 106 -2.97 -17.25 14.98
CA GLY A 106 -1.82 -16.92 14.16
C GLY A 106 -1.94 -17.48 12.76
N ARG A 107 -1.82 -16.63 11.74
CA ARG A 107 -2.06 -17.03 10.35
C ARG A 107 -1.32 -16.18 9.32
N ALA A 108 -1.08 -16.77 8.16
CA ALA A 108 -0.59 -16.11 6.95
C ALA A 108 -1.55 -16.35 5.78
N SER A 109 -1.40 -15.58 4.71
CA SER A 109 -2.12 -15.77 3.44
C SER A 109 -3.64 -15.73 3.58
N HIS A 110 -4.16 -14.96 4.54
CA HIS A 110 -5.58 -14.69 4.68
C HIS A 110 -6.01 -13.61 3.69
N ALA A 111 -7.30 -13.56 3.37
CA ALA A 111 -7.88 -12.44 2.65
C ALA A 111 -8.16 -11.28 3.61
N TRP A 112 -8.01 -10.06 3.11
CA TRP A 112 -8.05 -8.84 3.91
C TRP A 112 -8.62 -7.68 3.09
N CYS A 113 -9.60 -6.96 3.64
CA CYS A 113 -10.10 -5.71 3.05
C CYS A 113 -10.70 -4.79 4.11
N THR A 114 -10.99 -3.54 3.76
CA THR A 114 -11.72 -2.63 4.64
C THR A 114 -13.23 -2.74 4.39
N SER A 115 -14.06 -2.34 5.35
CA SER A 115 -15.49 -2.11 5.14
C SER A 115 -15.72 -0.95 4.18
N THR A 116 -16.90 -0.88 3.56
CA THR A 116 -17.24 0.21 2.63
C THR A 116 -17.11 1.59 3.29
N ASP A 117 -17.50 1.70 4.56
CA ASP A 117 -17.42 2.93 5.35
C ASP A 117 -16.03 3.21 5.96
N LYS A 118 -15.05 2.33 5.72
CA LYS A 118 -13.68 2.39 6.24
C LYS A 118 -13.56 2.43 7.77
N THR A 119 -14.56 1.93 8.50
CA THR A 119 -14.53 1.86 9.98
C THR A 119 -14.01 0.54 10.52
N LYS A 120 -13.98 -0.50 9.67
CA LYS A 120 -13.61 -1.87 10.05
C LYS A 120 -12.66 -2.50 9.04
N LEU A 121 -11.92 -3.49 9.52
CA LEU A 121 -11.08 -4.36 8.69
C LEU A 121 -11.66 -5.76 8.74
N TYR A 122 -11.89 -6.37 7.58
CA TYR A 122 -12.39 -7.74 7.43
C TYR A 122 -11.26 -8.70 7.13
N LEU A 123 -11.29 -9.86 7.80
CA LEU A 123 -10.33 -10.95 7.61
C LEU A 123 -11.08 -12.27 7.39
N PHE A 124 -10.66 -13.03 6.37
CA PHE A 124 -11.18 -14.36 6.12
C PHE A 124 -10.04 -15.34 5.76
N GLY A 125 -10.14 -16.59 6.18
CA GLY A 125 -9.18 -17.62 5.79
C GLY A 125 -7.81 -17.49 6.45
N GLY A 126 -6.81 -17.99 5.72
CA GLY A 126 -5.42 -18.06 6.11
C GLY A 126 -4.95 -19.48 6.45
N SER A 127 -3.64 -19.68 6.45
CA SER A 127 -2.95 -20.89 6.90
C SER A 127 -2.22 -20.64 8.21
N GLY A 128 -2.23 -21.61 9.11
CA GLY A 128 -1.59 -21.53 10.43
C GLY A 128 -1.59 -22.89 11.17
N PRO A 129 -1.08 -22.96 12.40
CA PRO A 129 -0.83 -24.23 13.12
C PRO A 129 -2.08 -25.10 13.33
N HIS A 130 -3.27 -24.46 13.33
CA HIS A 130 -4.57 -25.11 13.48
C HIS A 130 -5.41 -24.99 12.21
N TRP A 131 -4.78 -25.17 11.05
CA TRP A 131 -5.44 -25.05 9.75
C TRP A 131 -6.66 -25.99 9.66
N GLY A 132 -7.79 -25.44 9.19
CA GLY A 132 -9.07 -26.16 9.09
C GLY A 132 -9.79 -26.41 10.43
N GLN A 133 -9.16 -26.12 11.58
CA GLN A 133 -9.70 -26.40 12.92
C GLN A 133 -10.13 -25.13 13.69
N THR A 134 -9.83 -23.94 13.17
CA THR A 134 -10.01 -22.66 13.85
C THR A 134 -10.98 -21.72 13.13
N ASN A 135 -11.11 -20.48 13.60
CA ASN A 135 -11.92 -19.40 13.00
C ASN A 135 -11.47 -19.01 11.56
N MET A 136 -10.66 -19.81 10.87
CA MET A 136 -10.25 -19.59 9.47
C MET A 136 -11.41 -19.74 8.47
N GLY A 137 -12.47 -20.49 8.81
CA GLY A 137 -13.69 -20.55 8.02
C GLY A 137 -14.73 -19.48 8.38
N LYS A 138 -14.40 -18.55 9.28
CA LYS A 138 -15.29 -17.47 9.72
C LYS A 138 -14.81 -16.13 9.20
N LEU A 139 -15.74 -15.21 8.98
CA LEU A 139 -15.42 -13.81 8.74
C LEU A 139 -15.16 -13.13 10.08
N LEU A 140 -13.95 -12.60 10.27
CA LEU A 140 -13.61 -11.77 11.42
C LEU A 140 -13.63 -10.30 11.00
N GLN A 141 -13.94 -9.42 11.94
CA GLN A 141 -13.83 -7.98 11.76
C GLN A 141 -13.06 -7.36 12.92
N PHE A 142 -12.25 -6.35 12.61
CA PHE A 142 -11.57 -5.50 13.57
C PHE A 142 -12.20 -4.10 13.54
N SER A 143 -12.68 -3.62 14.69
CA SER A 143 -13.13 -2.23 14.86
C SER A 143 -11.90 -1.33 15.00
N ILE A 144 -11.71 -0.40 14.08
CA ILE A 144 -10.55 0.53 14.12
C ILE A 144 -10.65 1.45 15.33
N ARG A 145 -11.85 1.97 15.60
CA ARG A 145 -12.11 2.89 16.73
C ARG A 145 -11.93 2.19 18.06
N ASP A 146 -12.53 1.02 18.22
CA ASP A 146 -12.63 0.32 19.51
C ASP A 146 -11.44 -0.63 19.76
N LYS A 147 -10.59 -0.81 18.74
CA LYS A 147 -9.39 -1.67 18.74
C LYS A 147 -9.70 -3.08 19.23
N ASN A 148 -10.73 -3.69 18.67
CA ASN A 148 -11.16 -5.02 19.07
C ASN A 148 -11.58 -5.90 17.89
N TRP A 149 -11.46 -7.21 18.10
CA TRP A 149 -11.91 -8.20 17.14
C TRP A 149 -13.28 -8.73 17.51
N THR A 150 -14.11 -8.98 16.51
CA THR A 150 -15.34 -9.76 16.67
C THR A 150 -15.46 -10.75 15.52
N ILE A 151 -16.07 -11.90 15.82
CA ILE A 151 -16.52 -12.82 14.77
C ILE A 151 -17.82 -12.25 14.20
N VAL A 152 -17.93 -12.17 12.88
CA VAL A 152 -19.17 -11.76 12.23
C VAL A 152 -20.14 -12.94 12.26
N GLU A 153 -21.27 -12.74 12.92
CA GLU A 153 -22.40 -13.67 12.86
C GLU A 153 -23.06 -13.50 11.49
N ALA A 154 -22.63 -14.33 10.55
CA ALA A 154 -23.09 -14.31 9.17
C ALA A 154 -23.99 -15.51 8.86
N GLU A 155 -25.02 -15.26 8.08
CA GLU A 155 -25.92 -16.30 7.57
C GLU A 155 -25.61 -16.65 6.11
N GLY A 156 -26.33 -17.63 5.57
CA GLY A 156 -26.24 -18.02 4.16
C GLY A 156 -25.12 -19.02 3.85
N VAL A 157 -24.60 -18.95 2.63
CA VAL A 157 -23.63 -19.93 2.10
C VAL A 157 -22.22 -19.38 2.27
N ALA A 158 -21.61 -19.66 3.42
CA ALA A 158 -20.27 -19.20 3.73
C ALA A 158 -19.19 -19.86 2.83
N PRO A 159 -18.07 -19.17 2.55
CA PRO A 159 -16.94 -19.78 1.87
C PRO A 159 -16.32 -20.90 2.72
N PRO A 160 -15.78 -21.96 2.10
CA PRO A 160 -14.99 -22.93 2.83
C PRO A 160 -13.69 -22.31 3.38
N PRO A 161 -13.12 -22.87 4.46
CA PRO A 161 -11.81 -22.43 4.94
C PRO A 161 -10.74 -22.68 3.86
N GLY A 162 -9.85 -21.71 3.70
CA GLY A 162 -8.77 -21.75 2.71
C GLY A 162 -7.81 -20.59 2.88
N TYR A 163 -6.80 -20.52 2.02
CA TYR A 163 -5.82 -19.44 2.02
C TYR A 163 -5.44 -19.02 0.60
N GLY A 164 -4.83 -17.84 0.48
CA GLY A 164 -4.43 -17.26 -0.80
C GLY A 164 -5.59 -16.74 -1.64
N GLN A 165 -6.79 -16.61 -1.07
CA GLN A 165 -7.87 -15.81 -1.64
C GLN A 165 -7.51 -14.32 -1.59
N SER A 166 -8.19 -13.52 -2.41
CA SER A 166 -8.18 -12.07 -2.31
C SER A 166 -9.61 -11.56 -2.10
N MET A 167 -9.74 -10.45 -1.37
CA MET A 167 -11.02 -9.85 -1.02
C MET A 167 -10.99 -8.35 -1.26
N CYS A 168 -12.08 -7.81 -1.81
CA CYS A 168 -12.26 -6.36 -1.95
C CYS A 168 -13.69 -5.96 -1.53
N SER A 169 -13.87 -4.69 -1.20
CA SER A 169 -15.17 -4.11 -0.87
C SER A 169 -15.64 -3.21 -2.00
N ILE A 170 -16.88 -3.42 -2.46
CA ILE A 170 -17.56 -2.62 -3.48
C ILE A 170 -19.03 -2.52 -3.07
N ASN A 171 -19.55 -1.29 -2.94
CA ASN A 171 -20.98 -1.01 -2.70
C ASN A 171 -21.62 -1.81 -1.54
N ASN A 172 -21.03 -1.77 -0.33
CA ASN A 172 -21.49 -2.51 0.86
C ASN A 172 -21.46 -4.03 0.70
N LYS A 173 -20.63 -4.55 -0.20
CA LYS A 173 -20.44 -5.98 -0.40
C LYS A 173 -18.96 -6.32 -0.42
N LEU A 174 -18.60 -7.44 0.20
CA LEU A 174 -17.25 -7.99 0.16
C LEU A 174 -17.22 -9.12 -0.87
N TYR A 175 -16.32 -9.02 -1.84
CA TYR A 175 -16.14 -10.01 -2.90
C TYR A 175 -14.88 -10.81 -2.60
N LEU A 176 -15.03 -12.09 -2.28
CA LEU A 176 -13.95 -13.03 -2.00
C LEU A 176 -13.80 -14.00 -3.17
N PHE A 177 -12.61 -14.03 -3.79
CA PHE A 177 -12.35 -14.82 -4.99
C PHE A 177 -11.16 -15.78 -4.83
N GLY A 178 -11.34 -16.98 -5.40
CA GLY A 178 -10.29 -17.97 -5.61
C GLY A 178 -9.71 -18.59 -4.34
N GLY A 179 -8.39 -18.81 -4.33
CA GLY A 179 -7.60 -19.42 -3.26
C GLY A 179 -7.53 -20.94 -3.31
N THR A 180 -7.09 -21.53 -2.20
CA THR A 180 -6.87 -22.97 -2.10
C THR A 180 -7.15 -23.52 -0.71
N SER A 181 -7.58 -24.79 -0.67
CA SER A 181 -7.61 -25.63 0.53
C SER A 181 -6.27 -26.34 0.80
N GLY A 182 -5.20 -26.03 0.06
CA GLY A 182 -3.94 -26.77 0.06
C GLY A 182 -3.94 -28.05 -0.79
N HIS A 183 -5.13 -28.56 -1.15
CA HIS A 183 -5.28 -29.69 -2.07
C HIS A 183 -5.94 -29.27 -3.39
N VAL A 184 -6.91 -28.36 -3.33
CA VAL A 184 -7.68 -27.91 -4.47
C VAL A 184 -7.56 -26.40 -4.59
N TYR A 185 -7.28 -25.93 -5.80
CA TYR A 185 -7.34 -24.51 -6.15
C TYR A 185 -8.70 -24.22 -6.77
N VAL A 186 -9.28 -23.07 -6.44
CA VAL A 186 -10.63 -22.70 -6.90
C VAL A 186 -10.62 -21.32 -7.57
N ASN A 187 -11.67 -21.04 -8.33
CA ASN A 187 -12.04 -19.75 -8.90
C ASN A 187 -13.51 -19.43 -8.58
N ASP A 188 -13.97 -19.88 -7.42
CA ASP A 188 -15.29 -19.57 -6.88
C ASP A 188 -15.35 -18.10 -6.43
N LEU A 189 -16.53 -17.50 -6.55
CA LEU A 189 -16.85 -16.17 -6.04
C LEU A 189 -17.85 -16.29 -4.88
N TYR A 190 -17.47 -15.73 -3.74
CA TYR A 190 -18.37 -15.56 -2.59
C TYR A 190 -18.57 -14.08 -2.32
N VAL A 191 -19.81 -13.68 -2.08
CA VAL A 191 -20.18 -12.30 -1.80
C VAL A 191 -20.84 -12.20 -0.43
N PHE A 192 -20.31 -11.33 0.41
CA PHE A 192 -20.89 -10.99 1.71
C PHE A 192 -21.58 -9.63 1.63
N ASP A 193 -22.84 -9.57 2.01
CA ASP A 193 -23.55 -8.29 2.14
C ASP A 193 -23.29 -7.67 3.52
N GLU A 194 -22.66 -6.50 3.55
CA GLU A 194 -22.31 -5.82 4.81
C GLU A 194 -23.55 -5.33 5.57
N VAL A 195 -24.70 -5.14 4.91
CA VAL A 195 -25.94 -4.67 5.54
C VAL A 195 -26.72 -5.85 6.09
N THR A 196 -27.01 -6.85 5.25
CA THR A 196 -27.83 -8.00 5.68
C THR A 196 -27.05 -9.06 6.44
N LYS A 197 -25.71 -9.00 6.41
CA LYS A 197 -24.80 -10.00 7.02
C LYS A 197 -24.99 -11.41 6.44
N VAL A 198 -25.26 -11.50 5.14
CA VAL A 198 -25.50 -12.77 4.44
C VAL A 198 -24.39 -13.04 3.44
N TRP A 199 -23.82 -14.24 3.48
CA TRP A 199 -22.95 -14.79 2.43
C TRP A 199 -23.76 -15.48 1.34
N ARG A 200 -23.30 -15.32 0.10
CA ARG A 200 -23.78 -16.06 -1.07
C ARG A 200 -22.59 -16.59 -1.86
N LYS A 201 -22.72 -17.81 -2.38
CA LYS A 201 -21.89 -18.29 -3.49
C LYS A 201 -22.55 -17.83 -4.77
N GLU A 202 -21.86 -17.00 -5.54
CA GLU A 202 -22.40 -16.44 -6.77
C GLU A 202 -22.00 -17.28 -7.98
N GLU A 203 -22.96 -17.53 -8.87
CA GLU A 203 -22.69 -18.10 -10.18
C GLU A 203 -22.28 -16.98 -11.13
N THR A 204 -21.17 -17.17 -11.83
CA THR A 204 -20.60 -16.18 -12.74
C THR A 204 -20.51 -16.74 -14.15
N SER A 205 -20.49 -15.86 -15.14
CA SER A 205 -20.39 -16.23 -16.55
C SER A 205 -19.26 -15.47 -17.25
N GLY A 206 -19.06 -15.67 -18.56
CA GLY A 206 -18.03 -14.99 -19.33
C GLY A 206 -16.64 -15.61 -19.22
N LYS A 207 -15.60 -14.84 -19.56
CA LYS A 207 -14.21 -15.29 -19.60
C LYS A 207 -13.56 -15.19 -18.22
N ARG A 208 -13.85 -16.19 -17.38
CA ARG A 208 -13.37 -16.23 -16.00
C ARG A 208 -11.90 -16.69 -15.90
N PRO A 209 -11.12 -16.12 -14.97
CA PRO A 209 -9.80 -16.64 -14.64
C PRO A 209 -9.82 -18.13 -14.24
N SER A 210 -8.74 -18.85 -14.56
CA SER A 210 -8.49 -20.21 -14.07
C SER A 210 -8.43 -20.26 -12.53
N PRO A 211 -8.67 -21.43 -11.90
CA PRO A 211 -8.45 -21.62 -10.46
C PRO A 211 -7.08 -21.11 -10.03
N ARG A 212 -7.04 -20.28 -8.99
CA ARG A 212 -5.81 -19.56 -8.63
C ARG A 212 -5.75 -19.13 -7.17
N TYR A 213 -4.53 -19.11 -6.63
CA TYR A 213 -4.20 -18.48 -5.34
C TYR A 213 -3.15 -17.38 -5.54
N LYS A 214 -3.03 -16.48 -4.56
CA LYS A 214 -2.00 -15.43 -4.53
C LYS A 214 -1.99 -14.53 -5.77
N HIS A 215 -3.17 -14.36 -6.35
CA HIS A 215 -3.52 -13.27 -7.26
C HIS A 215 -3.81 -12.01 -6.43
N GLN A 216 -3.84 -10.86 -7.10
CA GLN A 216 -4.21 -9.60 -6.46
C GLN A 216 -5.54 -9.09 -7.00
N VAL A 217 -6.23 -8.30 -6.18
CA VAL A 217 -7.51 -7.69 -6.54
C VAL A 217 -7.44 -6.18 -6.39
N ALA A 218 -8.06 -5.48 -7.34
CA ALA A 218 -8.26 -4.04 -7.29
C ALA A 218 -9.69 -3.73 -7.73
N SER A 219 -10.28 -2.65 -7.21
CA SER A 219 -11.62 -2.21 -7.60
C SER A 219 -11.58 -0.87 -8.32
N VAL A 220 -12.31 -0.75 -9.42
CA VAL A 220 -12.53 0.52 -10.14
C VAL A 220 -14.00 0.63 -10.50
N GLY A 221 -14.71 1.56 -9.87
CA GLY A 221 -16.17 1.64 -9.97
C GLY A 221 -16.82 0.31 -9.58
N ASN A 222 -17.68 -0.21 -10.46
CA ASN A 222 -18.38 -1.49 -10.27
C ASN A 222 -17.63 -2.68 -10.89
N ARG A 223 -16.29 -2.59 -10.99
CA ARG A 223 -15.46 -3.68 -11.54
C ARG A 223 -14.45 -4.15 -10.52
N MET A 224 -14.39 -5.46 -10.34
CA MET A 224 -13.35 -6.15 -9.57
C MET A 224 -12.32 -6.73 -10.55
N TYR A 225 -11.11 -6.18 -10.55
CA TYR A 225 -10.00 -6.67 -11.35
C TYR A 225 -9.23 -7.75 -10.58
N VAL A 226 -8.82 -8.80 -11.30
CA VAL A 226 -7.97 -9.89 -10.79
C VAL A 226 -6.71 -9.93 -11.65
N VAL A 227 -5.55 -9.78 -11.00
CA VAL A 227 -4.24 -9.73 -11.68
C VAL A 227 -3.38 -10.91 -11.24
N GLY A 228 -2.90 -11.67 -12.23
CA GLY A 228 -1.97 -12.78 -12.06
C GLY A 228 -2.43 -13.85 -11.07
N GLY A 229 -1.48 -14.36 -10.28
CA GLY A 229 -1.67 -15.54 -9.46
C GLY A 229 -1.63 -16.83 -10.29
N GLY A 230 -1.88 -17.95 -9.64
CA GLY A 230 -1.78 -19.24 -10.32
C GLY A 230 -2.02 -20.41 -9.40
N LEU A 231 -1.39 -21.55 -9.69
CA LEU A 231 -1.24 -22.65 -8.73
C LEU A 231 0.08 -22.45 -7.98
N TYR A 232 0.52 -23.45 -7.20
CA TYR A 232 1.82 -23.41 -6.51
C TYR A 232 2.95 -22.90 -7.42
N ASP A 233 3.02 -23.45 -8.63
CA ASP A 233 3.81 -22.89 -9.72
C ASP A 233 2.90 -21.99 -10.57
N PRO A 234 3.28 -20.73 -10.81
CA PRO A 234 2.52 -19.87 -11.70
C PRO A 234 2.55 -20.40 -13.14
N PRO A 235 1.53 -20.10 -13.95
CA PRO A 235 1.54 -20.42 -15.38
C PRO A 235 2.74 -19.79 -16.09
N LYS A 236 3.23 -20.46 -17.13
CA LYS A 236 4.25 -19.89 -18.01
C LYS A 236 3.66 -18.75 -18.84
N GLY A 237 4.51 -17.78 -19.20
CA GLY A 237 4.16 -16.70 -20.12
C GLY A 237 3.81 -15.39 -19.43
N PRO A 238 3.09 -14.48 -20.12
CA PRO A 238 2.76 -13.16 -19.60
C PRO A 238 1.74 -13.24 -18.46
N ILE A 239 1.77 -12.26 -17.55
CA ILE A 239 0.77 -12.12 -16.50
C ILE A 239 -0.60 -11.80 -17.10
N ASP A 240 -1.64 -12.48 -16.63
CA ASP A 240 -3.01 -12.29 -17.09
C ASP A 240 -3.77 -11.29 -16.20
N THR A 241 -4.79 -10.65 -16.78
CA THR A 241 -5.69 -9.75 -16.05
C THR A 241 -7.12 -9.94 -16.53
N TYR A 242 -8.04 -9.98 -15.58
CA TYR A 242 -9.48 -10.09 -15.83
C TYR A 242 -10.21 -9.06 -15.00
N TYR A 243 -11.46 -8.78 -15.36
CA TYR A 243 -12.38 -8.11 -14.45
C TYR A 243 -13.74 -8.78 -14.41
N LEU A 244 -14.36 -8.73 -13.24
CA LEU A 244 -15.77 -9.03 -13.03
C LEU A 244 -16.54 -7.71 -12.99
N ASP A 245 -17.54 -7.58 -13.85
CA ASP A 245 -18.58 -6.57 -13.68
C ASP A 245 -19.53 -7.03 -12.57
N VAL A 246 -19.57 -6.30 -11.44
CA VAL A 246 -20.27 -6.79 -10.24
C VAL A 246 -21.79 -6.60 -10.28
N ASP A 247 -22.29 -5.81 -11.24
CA ASP A 247 -23.73 -5.62 -11.44
C ASP A 247 -24.31 -6.80 -12.26
N THR A 248 -23.53 -7.31 -13.20
CA THR A 248 -23.95 -8.39 -14.12
C THR A 248 -23.38 -9.76 -13.77
N LEU A 249 -22.33 -9.83 -12.93
CA LEU A 249 -21.58 -11.04 -12.59
C LEU A 249 -20.95 -11.74 -13.82
N VAL A 250 -20.58 -10.95 -14.83
CA VAL A 250 -19.90 -11.41 -16.05
C VAL A 250 -18.41 -11.09 -15.98
N TRP A 251 -17.58 -12.09 -16.22
CA TRP A 251 -16.13 -11.96 -16.35
C TRP A 251 -15.71 -11.59 -17.76
N HIS A 252 -14.70 -10.73 -17.84
CA HIS A 252 -14.05 -10.30 -19.06
C HIS A 252 -12.54 -10.45 -18.93
N ASP A 253 -11.89 -10.85 -20.01
CA ASP A 253 -10.44 -10.71 -20.14
C ASP A 253 -10.07 -9.25 -20.42
N VAL A 254 -8.95 -8.81 -19.87
CA VAL A 254 -8.32 -7.57 -20.28
C VAL A 254 -7.27 -7.92 -21.31
N GLU A 255 -7.42 -7.39 -22.52
CA GLU A 255 -6.39 -7.51 -23.56
C GLU A 255 -5.19 -6.68 -23.14
N CYS A 256 -4.15 -7.37 -22.66
CA CYS A 256 -2.91 -6.73 -22.21
C CYS A 256 -1.94 -6.51 -23.37
N GLY A 257 -1.34 -5.32 -23.42
CA GLY A 257 -0.30 -4.92 -24.38
C GLY A 257 0.96 -4.36 -23.69
N GLY A 258 1.92 -3.90 -24.49
CA GLY A 258 3.14 -3.25 -23.99
C GLY A 258 4.16 -4.20 -23.36
N ASP A 259 4.83 -3.72 -22.32
CA ASP A 259 5.88 -4.47 -21.59
C ASP A 259 5.24 -5.41 -20.56
N ILE A 260 4.55 -6.46 -21.02
CA ILE A 260 3.78 -7.33 -20.12
C ILE A 260 4.73 -8.15 -19.23
N PRO A 261 4.65 -8.03 -17.89
CA PRO A 261 5.50 -8.80 -16.99
C PRO A 261 5.22 -10.31 -17.08
N LYS A 262 6.19 -11.13 -16.68
CA LYS A 262 5.97 -12.57 -16.52
C LYS A 262 4.89 -12.86 -15.48
N SER A 263 4.09 -13.88 -15.75
CA SER A 263 3.15 -14.49 -14.81
C SER A 263 3.86 -14.88 -13.50
N ARG A 264 3.20 -14.60 -12.38
CA ARG A 264 3.78 -14.75 -11.04
C ARG A 264 2.73 -14.82 -9.95
N ILE A 265 3.10 -15.43 -8.83
CA ILE A 265 2.33 -15.44 -7.58
C ILE A 265 2.95 -14.52 -6.53
N ALA A 266 2.16 -14.12 -5.54
CA ALA A 266 2.61 -13.42 -4.33
C ALA A 266 3.38 -12.12 -4.61
N HIS A 267 3.09 -11.51 -5.75
CA HIS A 267 3.34 -10.11 -6.08
C HIS A 267 2.32 -9.24 -5.35
N THR A 268 2.52 -7.93 -5.39
CA THR A 268 1.55 -6.96 -4.89
C THR A 268 0.99 -6.12 -6.03
N ILE A 269 -0.25 -5.63 -5.86
CA ILE A 269 -0.86 -4.62 -6.72
C ILE A 269 -1.26 -3.44 -5.84
N SER A 270 -0.91 -2.25 -6.28
CA SER A 270 -1.08 -0.99 -5.57
C SER A 270 -1.76 0.00 -6.51
N GLN A 271 -3.01 0.33 -6.22
CA GLN A 271 -3.80 1.27 -7.02
C GLN A 271 -3.44 2.71 -6.66
N LEU A 272 -3.17 3.55 -7.67
CA LEU A 272 -2.87 4.95 -7.44
C LEU A 272 -4.06 5.75 -6.92
N SER A 273 -3.83 6.59 -5.92
CA SER A 273 -4.84 7.49 -5.35
C SER A 273 -5.25 8.57 -6.35
N SER A 274 -4.29 9.11 -7.11
CA SER A 274 -4.54 10.16 -8.11
C SER A 274 -5.23 9.67 -9.38
N ASP A 275 -5.07 8.39 -9.73
CA ASP A 275 -5.74 7.77 -10.87
C ASP A 275 -6.00 6.27 -10.62
N PRO A 276 -7.24 5.88 -10.29
CA PRO A 276 -7.58 4.51 -9.96
C PRO A 276 -7.45 3.53 -11.13
N ASN A 277 -7.28 4.01 -12.37
CA ASN A 277 -7.01 3.15 -13.53
C ASN A 277 -5.56 2.67 -13.59
N ARG A 278 -4.70 3.12 -12.68
CA ARG A 278 -3.26 2.83 -12.70
C ARG A 278 -2.94 1.88 -11.57
N LEU A 279 -2.57 0.66 -11.94
CA LEU A 279 -2.21 -0.41 -11.00
C LEU A 279 -0.71 -0.64 -11.06
N LEU A 280 -0.02 -0.45 -9.94
CA LEU A 280 1.41 -0.70 -9.81
C LEU A 280 1.64 -2.09 -9.25
N MET A 281 2.49 -2.86 -9.91
CA MET A 281 2.89 -4.19 -9.50
C MET A 281 4.33 -4.21 -9.01
N PHE A 282 4.58 -4.84 -7.87
CA PHE A 282 5.93 -5.06 -7.37
C PHE A 282 6.16 -6.51 -6.93
N GLY A 283 7.35 -7.00 -7.28
CA GLY A 283 7.90 -8.28 -6.88
C GLY A 283 7.08 -9.51 -7.24
N GLY A 284 7.07 -10.50 -6.34
CA GLY A 284 6.48 -11.82 -6.56
C GLY A 284 7.47 -12.87 -7.06
N ARG A 285 6.95 -14.05 -7.39
CA ARG A 285 7.75 -15.20 -7.87
C ARG A 285 7.16 -15.77 -9.15
N ASP A 286 8.02 -15.91 -10.16
CA ASP A 286 7.65 -16.46 -11.47
C ASP A 286 7.71 -18.00 -11.54
N ASP A 287 7.46 -18.55 -12.73
CA ASP A 287 7.36 -20.00 -13.01
C ASP A 287 8.70 -20.73 -12.93
N SER A 288 9.81 -19.99 -12.96
CA SER A 288 11.14 -20.52 -12.71
C SER A 288 11.49 -20.58 -11.21
N GLY A 289 10.60 -20.06 -10.35
CA GLY A 289 10.87 -19.86 -8.94
C GLY A 289 11.69 -18.60 -8.64
N SER A 290 12.00 -17.79 -9.67
CA SER A 290 12.77 -16.57 -9.51
C SER A 290 11.91 -15.48 -8.88
N ARG A 291 12.45 -14.88 -7.82
CA ARG A 291 11.85 -13.70 -7.20
C ARG A 291 12.16 -12.48 -8.04
N GLN A 292 11.28 -11.51 -7.92
CA GLN A 292 11.23 -10.35 -8.78
C GLN A 292 11.29 -9.07 -7.92
N ASN A 293 11.82 -7.97 -8.47
CA ASN A 293 11.86 -6.64 -7.86
C ASN A 293 11.69 -5.51 -8.88
N GLU A 294 11.23 -5.81 -10.10
CA GLU A 294 10.82 -4.76 -11.00
C GLU A 294 9.52 -4.12 -10.53
N LEU A 295 9.41 -2.82 -10.79
CA LEU A 295 8.16 -2.09 -10.69
C LEU A 295 7.51 -2.08 -12.09
N SER A 296 6.30 -2.59 -12.17
CA SER A 296 5.51 -2.59 -13.42
C SER A 296 4.20 -1.87 -13.20
N GLU A 297 3.55 -1.46 -14.27
CA GLU A 297 2.35 -0.66 -14.16
C GLU A 297 1.36 -0.96 -15.28
N LEU A 298 0.12 -1.22 -14.91
CA LEU A 298 -0.99 -1.47 -15.82
C LEU A 298 -1.90 -0.24 -15.88
N ASN A 299 -2.19 0.23 -17.09
CA ASN A 299 -3.28 1.17 -17.34
C ASN A 299 -4.56 0.41 -17.71
N LEU A 300 -5.55 0.39 -16.82
CA LEU A 300 -6.81 -0.33 -17.00
C LEU A 300 -7.71 0.26 -18.10
N SER A 301 -7.49 1.51 -18.50
CA SER A 301 -8.24 2.13 -19.60
C SER A 301 -7.77 1.67 -20.97
N THR A 302 -6.49 1.29 -21.10
CA THR A 302 -5.90 0.88 -22.39
C THR A 302 -5.49 -0.59 -22.44
N GLY A 303 -5.31 -1.24 -21.28
CA GLY A 303 -4.72 -2.58 -21.19
C GLY A 303 -3.19 -2.60 -21.31
N GLU A 304 -2.53 -1.44 -21.47
CA GLU A 304 -1.09 -1.38 -21.68
C GLU A 304 -0.31 -1.51 -20.37
N TRP A 305 0.68 -2.41 -20.38
CA TRP A 305 1.70 -2.52 -19.34
C TRP A 305 2.94 -1.71 -19.68
N ARG A 306 3.57 -1.17 -18.65
CA ARG A 306 4.90 -0.56 -18.72
C ARG A 306 5.76 -1.12 -17.59
N ILE A 307 6.99 -1.50 -17.90
CA ILE A 307 7.99 -1.88 -16.89
C ILE A 307 8.90 -0.67 -16.66
N TYR A 308 9.09 -0.30 -15.41
CA TYR A 308 10.09 0.69 -15.03
C TYR A 308 11.43 -0.02 -14.85
N TYR A 309 12.28 0.10 -15.86
CA TYR A 309 13.67 -0.35 -15.77
C TYR A 309 14.44 0.65 -14.89
N HIS A 310 15.05 0.13 -13.83
CA HIS A 310 15.94 0.91 -12.98
C HIS A 310 17.37 0.69 -13.45
N GLU A 311 17.99 1.73 -14.01
CA GLU A 311 19.43 1.78 -14.25
C GLU A 311 20.09 2.25 -12.93
N ASP A 312 20.90 1.37 -12.33
CA ASP A 312 21.87 1.61 -11.26
C ASP A 312 21.41 2.24 -9.91
N GLY A 313 20.11 2.42 -9.68
CA GLY A 313 19.56 2.98 -8.43
C GLY A 313 19.31 1.99 -7.27
N PHE A 314 19.32 2.50 -6.03
CA PHE A 314 18.91 1.76 -4.83
C PHE A 314 17.45 1.29 -4.93
N GLN A 315 17.14 0.00 -4.72
CA GLN A 315 15.77 -0.53 -4.70
C GLN A 315 15.64 -1.72 -3.72
N PRO A 316 14.41 -2.15 -3.36
CA PRO A 316 14.25 -3.35 -2.56
C PRO A 316 14.76 -4.59 -3.31
N ASP A 317 15.29 -5.55 -2.56
CA ASP A 317 15.66 -6.86 -3.11
C ASP A 317 14.45 -7.59 -3.72
N ALA A 318 14.76 -8.56 -4.59
CA ALA A 318 13.77 -9.45 -5.18
C ALA A 318 13.02 -10.22 -4.10
N ARG A 319 11.70 -10.03 -4.01
CA ARG A 319 10.90 -10.55 -2.88
C ARG A 319 9.48 -10.94 -3.25
N ASP A 320 8.96 -11.92 -2.52
CA ASP A 320 7.58 -12.39 -2.60
C ASP A 320 6.91 -12.39 -1.22
N PHE A 321 5.59 -12.53 -1.19
CA PHE A 321 4.81 -12.57 0.06
C PHE A 321 4.98 -11.32 0.95
N HIS A 322 5.44 -10.22 0.37
CA HIS A 322 5.41 -8.89 0.98
C HIS A 322 4.01 -8.29 0.82
N THR A 323 3.79 -7.14 1.44
CA THR A 323 2.61 -6.32 1.14
C THR A 323 3.05 -4.97 0.60
N SER A 324 2.17 -4.33 -0.16
CA SER A 324 2.37 -2.94 -0.55
C SER A 324 1.05 -2.18 -0.47
N VAL A 325 1.16 -0.91 -0.14
CA VAL A 325 0.03 0.01 -0.04
C VAL A 325 0.35 1.33 -0.71
N VAL A 326 -0.68 2.07 -1.12
CA VAL A 326 -0.52 3.42 -1.65
C VAL A 326 -1.02 4.44 -0.65
N HIS A 327 -0.27 5.52 -0.48
CA HIS A 327 -0.67 6.70 0.28
C HIS A 327 -0.02 7.94 -0.34
N ASN A 328 -0.84 8.95 -0.66
CA ASN A 328 -0.41 10.21 -1.30
C ASN A 328 0.53 10.01 -2.51
N ASP A 329 0.18 9.11 -3.43
CA ASP A 329 0.97 8.74 -4.63
C ASP A 329 2.36 8.14 -4.34
N HIS A 330 2.58 7.66 -3.12
CA HIS A 330 3.73 6.84 -2.76
C HIS A 330 3.31 5.39 -2.58
N ILE A 331 4.12 4.46 -3.09
CA ILE A 331 3.98 3.03 -2.76
C ILE A 331 4.83 2.76 -1.53
N PHE A 332 4.28 2.12 -0.51
CA PHE A 332 5.03 1.58 0.61
C PHE A 332 5.06 0.07 0.51
N VAL A 333 6.25 -0.54 0.49
CA VAL A 333 6.48 -1.99 0.49
C VAL A 333 6.96 -2.42 1.86
N PHE A 334 6.33 -3.44 2.45
CA PHE A 334 6.69 -3.95 3.77
C PHE A 334 6.86 -5.47 3.79
N GLY A 335 7.97 -5.91 4.40
CA GLY A 335 8.27 -7.30 4.71
C GLY A 335 8.43 -8.22 3.50
N GLY A 336 7.98 -9.46 3.62
CA GLY A 336 8.12 -10.52 2.60
C GLY A 336 9.37 -11.37 2.78
N SER A 337 9.69 -12.18 1.77
CA SER A 337 10.89 -13.01 1.75
C SER A 337 11.66 -12.85 0.45
N ASN A 338 12.98 -12.79 0.56
CA ASN A 338 13.91 -12.76 -0.57
C ASN A 338 14.47 -14.15 -0.94
N GLY A 339 14.02 -15.19 -0.23
CA GLY A 339 14.47 -16.56 -0.44
C GLY A 339 15.60 -17.02 0.47
N VAL A 340 16.28 -16.10 1.14
CA VAL A 340 17.26 -16.40 2.18
C VAL A 340 16.64 -16.12 3.55
N GLU A 341 16.01 -14.97 3.70
CA GLU A 341 15.42 -14.51 4.95
C GLU A 341 14.03 -13.89 4.74
N ARG A 342 13.43 -13.45 5.84
CA ARG A 342 12.23 -12.61 5.84
C ARG A 342 12.59 -11.22 6.27
N ASN A 343 11.85 -10.26 5.73
CA ASN A 343 12.10 -8.85 5.93
C ASN A 343 11.05 -8.23 6.88
N ASN A 344 11.43 -7.12 7.52
CA ASN A 344 10.55 -6.15 8.17
C ASN A 344 11.01 -4.70 7.89
N ASP A 345 11.69 -4.52 6.76
CA ASP A 345 12.01 -3.21 6.23
C ASP A 345 10.77 -2.57 5.58
N VAL A 346 10.79 -1.24 5.54
CA VAL A 346 9.80 -0.43 4.82
C VAL A 346 10.55 0.28 3.70
N PHE A 347 10.09 0.11 2.47
CA PHE A 347 10.55 0.89 1.33
C PHE A 347 9.43 1.76 0.82
N ARG A 348 9.77 2.94 0.32
CA ARG A 348 8.84 3.87 -0.32
C ARG A 348 9.28 4.12 -1.76
N TYR A 349 8.38 3.97 -2.73
CA TYR A 349 8.56 4.48 -4.08
C TYR A 349 7.77 5.77 -4.26
N SER A 350 8.40 6.81 -4.81
CA SER A 350 7.75 8.09 -5.09
C SER A 350 7.46 8.25 -6.57
N MET A 351 6.17 8.22 -6.94
CA MET A 351 5.75 8.42 -8.34
C MET A 351 5.96 9.87 -8.80
N LYS A 352 5.77 10.81 -7.87
CA LYS A 352 6.01 12.24 -8.05
C LYS A 352 6.70 12.76 -6.79
N HIS A 353 7.70 13.61 -6.98
CA HIS A 353 8.29 14.34 -5.86
C HIS A 353 7.32 15.43 -5.42
N GLN A 354 6.67 15.25 -4.27
CA GLN A 354 5.84 16.28 -3.65
C GLN A 354 6.61 16.97 -2.50
N PRO A 355 6.47 18.30 -2.33
CA PRO A 355 7.05 18.98 -1.18
C PRO A 355 6.37 18.51 0.11
N SER A 356 7.10 18.50 1.22
CA SER A 356 6.53 18.14 2.52
C SER A 356 5.37 19.06 2.90
N THR A 357 4.37 18.48 3.57
CA THR A 357 3.24 19.26 4.07
C THR A 357 3.70 20.29 5.12
N LEU A 358 2.99 21.41 5.23
CA LEU A 358 3.26 22.40 6.28
C LEU A 358 3.23 21.78 7.68
N LEU A 359 2.40 20.74 7.86
CA LEU A 359 2.32 19.98 9.11
C LEU A 359 3.63 19.26 9.42
N ILE A 360 4.20 18.51 8.46
CA ILE A 360 5.50 17.84 8.62
C ILE A 360 6.60 18.86 8.90
N LEU A 361 6.63 19.94 8.12
CA LEU A 361 7.59 21.03 8.32
C LEU A 361 7.50 21.60 9.74
N ALA A 362 6.28 21.92 10.21
CA ALA A 362 6.06 22.43 11.55
C ALA A 362 6.50 21.43 12.64
N MET A 363 6.17 20.15 12.50
CA MET A 363 6.59 19.10 13.44
C MET A 363 8.12 19.02 13.55
N GLN A 364 8.84 19.01 12.41
CA GLN A 364 10.29 18.93 12.40
C GLN A 364 10.95 20.17 12.99
N VAL A 365 10.46 21.36 12.63
CA VAL A 365 10.96 22.63 13.19
C VAL A 365 10.82 22.63 14.71
N LEU A 366 9.65 22.25 15.22
CA LEU A 366 9.41 22.20 16.66
C LEU A 366 10.30 21.15 17.34
N HIS A 367 10.44 19.96 16.73
CA HIS A 367 11.29 18.89 17.25
C HIS A 367 12.76 19.31 17.33
N GLN A 368 13.31 19.93 16.28
CA GLN A 368 14.69 20.44 16.24
C GLN A 368 14.96 21.56 17.25
N ASN A 369 13.93 22.28 17.71
CA ASN A 369 14.03 23.38 18.65
C ASN A 369 13.46 23.04 20.03
N LEU A 370 13.28 21.73 20.33
CA LEU A 370 12.72 21.27 21.60
C LEU A 370 13.44 21.83 22.83
N GLU A 371 14.76 22.04 22.75
CA GLU A 371 15.56 22.61 23.84
C GLU A 371 15.18 24.06 24.20
N TYR A 372 14.53 24.79 23.29
CA TYR A 372 14.08 26.17 23.49
C TYR A 372 12.57 26.27 23.82
N LEU A 373 11.84 25.16 23.76
CA LEU A 373 10.41 25.12 24.00
C LEU A 373 10.11 24.73 25.45
N THR A 374 9.31 25.52 26.15
CA THR A 374 8.82 25.18 27.49
C THR A 374 7.65 24.22 27.38
N LYS A 375 7.33 23.52 28.48
CA LYS A 375 6.14 22.66 28.55
C LYS A 375 4.84 23.44 28.29
N GLU A 376 4.77 24.71 28.67
CA GLU A 376 3.64 25.59 28.36
C GLU A 376 3.52 25.86 26.86
N HIS A 377 4.64 26.11 26.17
CA HIS A 377 4.64 26.28 24.71
C HIS A 377 4.14 25.02 24.00
N LEU A 378 4.59 23.84 24.43
CA LEU A 378 4.14 22.57 23.85
C LEU A 378 2.65 22.33 24.09
N ASN A 379 2.15 22.58 25.31
CA ASN A 379 0.72 22.41 25.64
C ASN A 379 -0.20 23.40 24.90
N ALA A 380 0.32 24.51 24.40
CA ALA A 380 -0.44 25.50 23.63
C ALA A 380 -0.57 25.15 22.15
N LEU A 381 0.19 24.17 21.65
CA LEU A 381 0.09 23.72 20.26
C LEU A 381 -1.24 23.00 20.01
N PRO A 382 -1.76 23.02 18.76
CA PRO A 382 -2.78 22.07 18.33
C PRO A 382 -2.38 20.63 18.68
N TYR A 383 -3.37 19.81 19.06
CA TYR A 383 -3.15 18.46 19.55
C TYR A 383 -2.34 17.58 18.57
N GLU A 384 -2.56 17.75 17.27
CA GLU A 384 -1.86 17.04 16.20
C GLU A 384 -0.36 17.34 16.20
N LEU A 385 0.00 18.61 16.45
CA LEU A 385 1.38 19.06 16.55
C LEU A 385 2.01 18.58 17.86
N GLN A 386 1.30 18.57 18.98
CA GLN A 386 1.82 18.01 20.25
C GLN A 386 2.28 16.56 20.06
N ILE A 387 1.39 15.70 19.53
CA ILE A 387 1.72 14.30 19.23
C ILE A 387 2.86 14.22 18.22
N GLY A 388 2.83 15.09 17.21
CA GLY A 388 3.87 15.17 16.19
C GLY A 388 5.25 15.42 16.76
N VAL A 389 5.41 16.42 17.61
CA VAL A 389 6.70 16.73 18.23
C VAL A 389 7.21 15.57 19.08
N GLU A 390 6.32 14.91 19.83
CA GLU A 390 6.68 13.81 20.73
C GLU A 390 7.04 12.51 19.99
N ASN A 391 6.40 12.22 18.86
CA ASN A 391 6.44 10.90 18.23
C ASN A 391 6.93 10.91 16.78
N ILE A 392 7.27 12.07 16.21
CA ILE A 392 7.83 12.12 14.85
C ILE A 392 9.14 11.34 14.82
N ASN A 393 9.29 10.51 13.79
CA ASN A 393 10.56 9.88 13.52
C ASN A 393 11.58 10.96 13.10
N PRO A 394 12.72 11.09 13.80
CA PRO A 394 13.71 12.12 13.49
C PRO A 394 14.30 12.00 12.07
N ASP A 395 14.20 10.82 11.46
CA ASP A 395 14.68 10.56 10.10
C ASP A 395 13.64 10.92 9.01
N VAL A 396 12.42 11.35 9.38
CA VAL A 396 11.49 11.95 8.42
C VAL A 396 12.14 13.25 7.95
N GLN A 397 12.46 13.33 6.66
CA GLN A 397 13.12 14.47 6.01
C GLN A 397 12.10 15.36 5.30
N CYS A 398 12.35 16.68 5.26
CA CYS A 398 11.63 17.56 4.36
C CYS A 398 12.09 17.25 2.92
N SER A 399 11.18 16.91 2.02
CA SER A 399 11.49 16.89 0.60
C SER A 399 11.55 18.33 0.09
N TYR A 400 12.76 18.90 0.03
CA TYR A 400 13.00 20.15 -0.69
C TYR A 400 13.27 19.82 -2.16
N ASN A 401 12.26 19.97 -3.02
CA ASN A 401 12.46 19.88 -4.45
C ASN A 401 12.53 21.30 -5.06
N PRO A 402 13.68 21.80 -5.52
CA PRO A 402 13.75 23.11 -6.13
C PRO A 402 13.01 23.21 -7.49
N THR A 403 12.44 22.11 -8.00
CA THR A 403 11.73 22.07 -9.29
C THR A 403 10.21 21.88 -9.16
N TRP A 404 9.65 21.62 -7.96
CA TRP A 404 8.20 21.33 -7.81
C TRP A 404 7.29 22.49 -8.22
N TYR A 405 7.84 23.71 -8.26
CA TYR A 405 7.13 24.94 -8.64
C TYR A 405 7.39 25.37 -10.08
N ILE A 406 8.13 24.60 -10.88
CA ILE A 406 8.20 24.85 -12.32
C ILE A 406 6.87 24.39 -12.90
N LEU A 407 5.88 25.30 -12.84
CA LEU A 407 4.78 25.27 -13.79
C LEU A 407 5.47 25.35 -15.16
N GLU A 408 5.46 24.26 -15.91
CA GLU A 408 5.78 24.32 -17.33
C GLU A 408 4.88 25.42 -17.91
N ASP A 409 5.48 26.55 -18.27
CA ASP A 409 4.86 27.48 -19.19
C ASP A 409 4.57 26.63 -20.42
N GLN A 410 3.32 26.17 -20.54
CA GLN A 410 2.82 25.72 -21.82
C GLN A 410 2.98 26.92 -22.74
N LYS A 411 4.06 26.90 -23.52
CA LYS A 411 4.17 27.69 -24.73
C LYS A 411 3.00 27.27 -25.59
N GLN A 412 1.95 28.06 -25.47
CA GLN A 412 0.89 28.16 -26.44
C GLN A 412 1.57 28.74 -27.69
N ASP A 413 2.12 27.86 -28.53
CA ASP A 413 2.59 28.27 -29.84
C ASP A 413 1.38 28.76 -30.62
N ASP A 414 1.40 30.06 -30.88
CA ASP A 414 0.48 30.81 -31.70
C ASP A 414 0.24 30.10 -33.04
N VAL A 415 -0.98 29.61 -33.24
CA VAL A 415 -1.52 29.42 -34.59
C VAL A 415 -1.80 30.83 -35.14
N ALA A 416 -0.86 31.37 -35.92
CA ALA A 416 -1.13 32.51 -36.77
C ALA A 416 -2.06 32.11 -37.93
N PRO A 417 -3.09 32.89 -38.27
CA PRO A 417 -3.98 32.59 -39.38
C PRO A 417 -3.40 33.14 -40.68
N VAL A 418 -3.32 32.33 -41.73
CA VAL A 418 -3.20 32.84 -43.10
C VAL A 418 -4.07 32.02 -44.06
N MET A 419 -5.10 32.71 -44.54
CA MET A 419 -5.97 32.59 -45.73
C MET A 419 -6.24 31.22 -46.37
#